data_AF-A0A7C1YAB7-F1
#
_entry.id   AF-A0A7C1YAB7-F1
#
_cell.length_a   1.000
_cell.length_b   1.000
_cell.length_c   1.000
_cell.angle_alpha   90.00
_cell.angle_beta   90.00
_cell.angle_gamma   90.00
#
_symmetry.space_group_name_H-M   'P 1'
#
loop_
_entity.id
_entity.type
_entity.pdbx_description
1 polymer ?
#
loop_
_entity_poly.entity_id
_entity_poly.type
_entity_poly.pdbx_seq_one_letter_code
_entity_poly.pdbx_strand_id
1 'polypeptide(L)'
;MNTHTDRPVFLDLRKVHWPVMAFVSGLHRASGVLMVLLLPVLVYLFELSLRNEQGFQAVIDLLQSLPARVLAVLLVWLLAHHFFAGIRFLLLDIDLGVEKTEVRKTAWMVHVAAIIATLLVIGGML
;
A
#
# COMPACT_ATOMS: atom_id res chain seq x y z
N MET A 1 -29.63 17.77 -20.51
CA MET A 1 -29.58 16.31 -20.68
C MET A 1 -30.12 15.70 -19.39
N ASN A 2 -31.37 15.23 -19.37
CA ASN A 2 -31.97 14.62 -18.17
C ASN A 2 -31.32 13.25 -17.94
N THR A 3 -30.43 13.14 -16.96
CA THR A 3 -29.67 11.92 -16.65
C THR A 3 -30.40 10.93 -15.75
N HIS A 4 -31.66 11.20 -15.40
CA HIS A 4 -32.47 10.31 -14.57
C HIS A 4 -33.24 9.31 -15.44
N THR A 5 -32.58 8.21 -15.78
CA THR A 5 -33.28 6.99 -16.19
C THR A 5 -33.39 6.09 -14.96
N ASP A 6 -34.60 5.71 -14.53
CA ASP A 6 -34.87 4.76 -13.43
C ASP A 6 -34.54 3.29 -13.80
N ARG A 7 -33.52 3.10 -14.64
CA ARG A 7 -33.08 1.77 -15.06
C ARG A 7 -32.29 1.13 -13.92
N PRO A 8 -32.61 -0.12 -13.54
CA PRO A 8 -31.86 -0.80 -12.49
C PRO A 8 -30.42 -1.05 -12.95
N VAL A 9 -29.45 -0.68 -12.10
CA VAL A 9 -28.02 -0.92 -12.31
C VAL A 9 -27.59 -2.11 -11.46
N PHE A 10 -26.95 -3.11 -12.08
CA PHE A 10 -26.38 -4.24 -11.34
C PHE A 10 -25.01 -3.86 -10.75
N LEU A 11 -25.01 -3.28 -9.55
CA LEU A 11 -23.80 -2.88 -8.80
C LEU A 11 -23.73 -3.57 -7.43
N ASP A 12 -23.92 -4.89 -7.38
CA ASP A 12 -23.67 -5.67 -6.17
C ASP A 12 -22.24 -6.22 -6.21
N LEU A 13 -21.28 -5.50 -5.60
CA LEU A 13 -19.86 -5.83 -5.63
C LEU A 13 -19.53 -7.21 -5.03
N ARG A 14 -20.43 -7.74 -4.19
CA ARG A 14 -20.29 -9.08 -3.58
C ARG A 14 -20.60 -10.21 -4.55
N LYS A 15 -21.35 -9.92 -5.62
CA LYS A 15 -21.71 -10.89 -6.68
C LYS A 15 -20.72 -10.86 -7.85
N VAL A 16 -19.82 -9.88 -7.89
CA VAL A 16 -18.79 -9.76 -8.92
C VAL A 16 -17.59 -10.63 -8.56
N HIS A 17 -17.09 -11.41 -9.53
CA HIS A 17 -15.84 -12.15 -9.38
C HIS A 17 -14.65 -11.20 -9.57
N TRP A 18 -13.84 -11.02 -8.52
CA TRP A 18 -12.69 -10.13 -8.54
C TRP A 18 -11.40 -10.89 -8.90
N PRO A 19 -10.78 -10.65 -10.07
CA PRO A 19 -9.48 -11.23 -10.38
C PRO A 19 -8.39 -10.60 -9.52
N VAL A 20 -7.28 -11.32 -9.29
CA VAL A 20 -6.11 -10.83 -8.52
C VAL A 20 -5.60 -9.46 -8.98
N MET A 21 -5.68 -9.17 -10.28
CA MET A 21 -5.28 -7.91 -10.89
C MET A 21 -6.11 -6.73 -10.38
N ALA A 22 -7.41 -6.95 -10.13
CA ALA A 22 -8.28 -5.92 -9.59
C ALA A 22 -7.94 -5.59 -8.14
N PHE A 23 -7.54 -6.60 -7.34
CA PHE A 23 -7.00 -6.36 -6.00
C PHE A 23 -5.70 -5.54 -6.04
N VAL A 24 -4.74 -5.88 -6.90
CA VAL A 24 -3.50 -5.07 -7.05
C VAL A 24 -3.83 -3.63 -7.40
N SER A 25 -4.74 -3.39 -8.36
CA SER A 25 -5.12 -2.02 -8.72
C SER A 25 -5.83 -1.28 -7.58
N GLY A 26 -6.74 -1.94 -6.86
CA GLY A 26 -7.46 -1.33 -5.75
C GLY A 26 -6.53 -1.00 -4.59
N LEU A 27 -5.68 -1.96 -4.20
CA LEU A 27 -4.71 -1.80 -3.13
C LEU A 27 -3.65 -0.74 -3.46
N HIS A 28 -3.16 -0.64 -4.69
CA HIS A 28 -2.23 0.42 -5.10
C HIS A 28 -2.83 1.82 -4.94
N ARG A 29 -4.11 2.00 -5.30
CA ARG A 29 -4.82 3.28 -5.12
C ARG A 29 -5.01 3.59 -3.63
N ALA A 30 -5.51 2.61 -2.87
CA ALA A 30 -5.73 2.78 -1.45
C ALA A 30 -4.43 3.05 -0.70
N SER A 31 -3.34 2.36 -1.03
CA SER A 31 -2.05 2.56 -0.39
C SER A 31 -1.46 3.94 -0.69
N GLY A 32 -1.59 4.44 -1.92
CA GLY A 32 -1.18 5.79 -2.28
C GLY A 32 -1.91 6.86 -1.46
N VAL A 33 -3.25 6.75 -1.35
CA VAL A 33 -4.06 7.68 -0.55
C VAL A 33 -3.66 7.60 0.93
N LEU A 34 -3.56 6.41 1.50
CA LEU A 34 -3.20 6.22 2.90
C LEU A 34 -1.81 6.77 3.22
N MET A 35 -0.82 6.53 2.35
CA MET A 35 0.52 7.08 2.52
C MET A 35 0.50 8.61 2.52
N VAL A 36 -0.18 9.24 1.56
CA VAL A 36 -0.30 10.70 1.50
C VAL A 36 -0.97 11.28 2.75
N LEU A 37 -2.03 10.63 3.25
CA LEU A 37 -2.71 11.04 4.48
C LEU A 37 -1.83 10.88 5.74
N LEU A 38 -0.91 9.92 5.74
CA LEU A 38 0.01 9.67 6.86
C LEU A 38 1.28 10.53 6.80
N LEU A 39 1.60 11.15 5.65
CA LEU A 39 2.80 12.01 5.51
C LEU A 39 2.92 13.09 6.58
N PRO A 40 1.87 13.88 6.95
CA PRO A 40 2.01 14.91 7.99
C PRO A 40 2.43 14.33 9.35
N VAL A 41 1.92 13.15 9.71
CA VAL A 41 2.28 12.45 10.95
C VAL A 41 3.73 11.99 10.90
N LEU A 42 4.16 11.42 9.77
CA LEU A 42 5.55 10.98 9.58
C LEU A 42 6.54 12.15 9.63
N VAL A 43 6.20 13.27 8.98
CA VAL A 43 7.01 14.49 9.00
C VAL A 43 7.10 15.07 10.41
N TYR A 44 6.00 15.07 11.16
CA TYR A 44 5.99 15.50 12.56
C TYR A 44 6.90 14.62 13.44
N LEU A 45 6.77 13.28 13.34
CA LEU A 45 7.63 12.37 14.11
C LEU A 45 9.10 12.49 13.71
N PHE A 46 9.38 12.77 12.44
CA PHE A 46 10.73 13.02 11.96
C PHE A 46 11.29 14.36 12.47
N GLU A 47 10.49 15.42 12.52
CA GLU A 47 10.92 16.68 13.13
C GLU A 47 11.20 16.52 14.63
N LEU A 48 10.29 15.84 15.34
CA LEU A 48 10.43 15.59 16.78
C LEU A 48 11.69 14.76 17.09
N SER A 49 12.01 13.77 16.25
CA SER A 49 13.20 12.94 16.46
C SER A 49 14.52 13.70 16.26
N LEU A 50 14.50 14.79 15.50
CA LEU A 50 15.68 15.63 15.25
C LEU A 50 15.79 16.83 16.20
N ARG A 51 14.74 17.14 16.96
CA ARG A 51 14.67 18.38 17.77
C ARG A 51 15.67 18.40 18.92
N ASN A 52 15.78 17.32 19.68
CA ASN A 52 16.73 17.14 20.79
C ASN A 52 16.68 15.68 21.29
N GLU A 53 17.55 15.35 22.25
CA GLU A 53 17.64 14.01 22.85
C GLU A 53 16.31 13.53 23.46
N GLN A 54 15.59 14.41 24.17
CA GLN A 54 14.29 14.07 24.75
C GLN A 54 13.23 13.76 23.68
N GLY A 55 13.21 14.53 22.59
CA GLY A 55 12.32 14.32 21.45
C GLY A 55 12.62 13.01 20.73
N PHE A 56 13.91 12.71 20.51
CA PHE A 56 14.34 11.43 19.96
C PHE A 56 13.87 10.26 20.84
N GLN A 57 14.10 10.32 22.14
CA GLN A 57 13.71 9.25 23.05
C GLN A 57 12.18 9.08 23.10
N ALA A 58 11.40 10.16 23.06
CA ALA A 58 9.94 10.08 23.00
C ALA A 58 9.44 9.35 21.74
N VAL A 59 10.10 9.55 20.59
CA VAL A 59 9.76 8.83 19.35
C VAL A 59 10.14 7.35 19.46
N ILE A 60 11.29 7.02 20.05
CA ILE A 60 11.70 5.63 20.31
C ILE A 60 10.68 4.93 21.21
N ASP A 61 10.31 5.52 22.34
CA ASP A 61 9.36 4.94 23.29
C ASP A 61 7.99 4.71 22.63
N LEU A 62 7.53 5.66 21.80
CA LEU A 62 6.32 5.51 21.00
C LEU A 62 6.42 4.30 20.07
N LEU A 63 7.50 4.19 19.29
CA LEU A 63 7.72 3.09 18.34
C LEU A 63 7.94 1.73 19.02
N GLN A 64 8.26 1.69 20.31
CA GLN A 64 8.32 0.46 21.11
C GLN A 64 6.94 -0.05 21.53
N SER A 65 5.91 0.81 21.55
CA SER A 65 4.55 0.40 21.87
C SER A 65 3.98 -0.55 20.81
N LEU A 66 3.20 -1.55 21.24
CA LEU A 66 2.59 -2.53 20.33
C LEU A 66 1.74 -1.88 19.22
N PRO A 67 0.87 -0.88 19.49
CA PRO A 67 0.09 -0.23 18.44
C PRO A 67 0.96 0.45 17.38
N ALA A 68 2.02 1.16 17.81
CA ALA A 68 2.93 1.83 16.88
C ALA A 68 3.72 0.83 16.04
N ARG A 69 4.16 -0.30 16.61
CA ARG A 69 4.82 -1.38 15.86
C ARG A 69 3.91 -1.96 14.78
N VAL A 70 2.66 -2.27 15.12
CA VAL A 70 1.67 -2.77 14.14
C VAL A 70 1.44 -1.74 13.03
N LEU A 71 1.33 -0.46 13.38
CA LEU A 71 1.17 0.61 12.40
C LEU A 71 2.41 0.77 11.51
N ALA A 72 3.61 0.65 12.08
CA ALA A 72 4.87 0.69 11.33
C ALA A 72 4.96 -0.46 10.32
N VAL A 73 4.59 -1.68 10.73
CA VAL A 73 4.50 -2.83 9.82
C VAL A 73 3.51 -2.58 8.68
N LEU A 74 2.34 -2.05 9.00
CA LEU A 74 1.35 -1.71 7.99
C LEU A 74 1.88 -0.65 7.02
N LEU A 75 2.54 0.40 7.53
CA LEU A 75 3.17 1.44 6.71
C LEU A 75 4.23 0.91 5.76
N VAL A 76 5.10 0.02 6.25
CA VAL A 76 6.10 -0.67 5.42
C VAL A 76 5.44 -1.48 4.33
N TRP A 77 4.38 -2.23 4.66
CA TRP A 77 3.63 -3.00 3.68
C TRP A 77 2.92 -2.12 2.64
N LEU A 78 2.30 -1.00 3.06
CA LEU A 78 1.65 -0.04 2.17
C LEU A 78 2.66 0.52 1.16
N LEU A 79 3.84 0.94 1.64
CA LEU A 79 4.93 1.43 0.81
C LEU A 79 5.42 0.35 -0.16
N ALA A 80 5.72 -0.85 0.33
CA ALA A 80 6.23 -1.94 -0.49
C ALA A 80 5.22 -2.35 -1.57
N HIS A 81 3.94 -2.52 -1.20
CA HIS A 81 2.88 -2.82 -2.15
C HIS A 81 2.72 -1.70 -3.19
N HIS A 82 2.67 -0.44 -2.75
CA HIS A 82 2.53 0.70 -3.66
C HIS A 82 3.68 0.76 -4.66
N PHE A 83 4.91 0.59 -4.18
CA PHE A 83 6.14 0.65 -4.97
C PHE A 83 6.19 -0.47 -6.03
N PHE A 84 6.03 -1.74 -5.63
CA PHE A 84 6.08 -2.85 -6.59
C PHE A 84 4.90 -2.85 -7.56
N ALA A 85 3.70 -2.47 -7.10
CA ALA A 85 2.56 -2.28 -8.00
C ALA A 85 2.82 -1.13 -9.00
N GLY A 86 3.41 -0.03 -8.53
CA GLY A 86 3.81 1.11 -9.37
C GLY A 86 4.81 0.71 -10.45
N ILE A 87 5.86 -0.02 -10.10
CA ILE A 87 6.81 -0.58 -11.09
C ILE A 87 6.07 -1.45 -12.10
N ARG A 88 5.18 -2.34 -11.64
CA ARG A 88 4.38 -3.18 -12.54
C ARG A 88 3.54 -2.33 -13.50
N PHE A 89 2.90 -1.26 -13.03
CA PHE A 89 2.11 -0.38 -13.89
C PHE A 89 2.98 0.36 -14.90
N LEU A 90 4.14 0.90 -14.49
CA LEU A 90 5.09 1.53 -15.41
C LEU A 90 5.60 0.56 -16.48
N LEU A 91 5.81 -0.72 -16.14
CA LEU A 91 6.18 -1.76 -17.11
C LEU A 91 5.04 -2.06 -18.09
N LEU A 92 3.80 -2.12 -17.61
CA LEU A 92 2.63 -2.31 -18.47
C LEU A 92 2.40 -1.11 -19.40
N ASP A 93 2.70 0.12 -18.95
CA ASP A 93 2.57 1.34 -19.75
C ASP A 93 3.55 1.38 -20.95
N ILE A 94 4.60 0.54 -20.93
CA ILE A 94 5.54 0.34 -22.04
C ILE A 94 5.37 -1.04 -22.71
N ASP A 95 4.18 -1.62 -22.61
CA ASP A 95 3.77 -2.89 -23.21
C ASP A 95 4.56 -4.13 -22.73
N LEU A 96 5.25 -4.06 -21.59
CA LEU A 96 5.94 -5.22 -20.99
C LEU A 96 5.00 -6.01 -20.08
N GLY A 97 4.84 -7.31 -20.37
CA GLY A 97 4.08 -8.24 -19.53
C GLY A 97 2.55 -8.13 -19.67
N VAL A 98 2.06 -7.66 -20.83
CA VAL A 98 0.64 -7.46 -21.14
C VAL A 98 -0.13 -8.74 -21.52
N GLU A 99 0.58 -9.84 -21.78
CA GLU A 99 -0.02 -11.14 -22.07
C GLU A 99 -0.83 -11.69 -20.90
N LYS A 100 -1.97 -12.33 -21.16
CA LYS A 100 -2.94 -12.72 -20.12
C LYS A 100 -2.33 -13.55 -18.99
N THR A 101 -1.41 -14.45 -19.30
CA THR A 101 -0.68 -15.28 -18.32
C THR A 101 0.30 -14.44 -17.49
N GLU A 102 1.02 -13.52 -18.14
CA GLU A 102 1.99 -12.63 -17.52
C GLU A 102 1.33 -11.59 -16.62
N VAL A 103 0.21 -10.98 -17.02
CA VAL A 103 -0.52 -10.00 -16.21
C VAL A 103 -1.00 -10.63 -14.88
N ARG A 104 -1.41 -11.91 -14.90
CA ARG A 104 -1.78 -12.65 -13.68
C ARG A 104 -0.57 -13.02 -12.82
N LYS A 105 0.51 -13.49 -13.44
CA LYS A 105 1.76 -13.86 -12.75
C LYS A 105 2.39 -12.65 -12.06
N THR A 106 2.54 -11.55 -12.79
CA THR A 106 3.09 -10.29 -12.26
C THR A 106 2.24 -9.72 -11.12
N ALA A 107 0.91 -9.87 -11.16
CA ALA A 107 0.04 -9.46 -10.07
C ALA A 107 0.29 -10.27 -8.78
N TRP A 108 0.57 -11.56 -8.87
CA TRP A 108 0.99 -12.37 -7.72
C TRP A 108 2.40 -12.01 -7.25
N MET A 109 3.32 -11.75 -8.18
CA MET A 109 4.68 -11.31 -7.84
C MET A 109 4.69 -10.03 -7.00
N VAL A 110 3.81 -9.06 -7.29
CA VAL A 110 3.67 -7.84 -6.47
C VAL A 110 3.34 -8.18 -5.02
N HIS A 111 2.38 -9.08 -4.77
CA HIS A 111 2.00 -9.48 -3.41
C HIS A 111 3.15 -10.21 -2.69
N VAL A 112 3.79 -11.15 -3.37
CA VAL A 112 4.92 -11.91 -2.82
C VAL A 112 6.09 -10.98 -2.50
N ALA A 113 6.46 -10.09 -3.43
CA ALA A 113 7.54 -9.13 -3.23
C ALA A 113 7.24 -8.17 -2.07
N ALA A 114 6.01 -7.67 -1.97
CA ALA A 114 5.60 -6.80 -0.86
C ALA A 114 5.67 -7.52 0.49
N ILE A 115 5.23 -8.78 0.57
CA ILE A 115 5.32 -9.58 1.80
C ILE A 115 6.78 -9.84 2.16
N ILE A 116 7.61 -10.28 1.21
CA ILE A 116 9.05 -10.53 1.46
C ILE A 116 9.72 -9.25 1.96
N ALA A 117 9.52 -8.12 1.28
CA ALA A 117 10.10 -6.85 1.70
C ALA A 117 9.64 -6.46 3.12
N THR A 118 8.35 -6.63 3.42
CA THR A 118 7.81 -6.35 4.77
C THR A 118 8.45 -7.25 5.83
N LEU A 119 8.57 -8.55 5.56
CA LEU A 119 9.19 -9.51 6.49
C LEU A 119 10.67 -9.23 6.73
N LEU A 120 11.42 -8.82 5.69
CA LEU A 120 12.82 -8.44 5.83
C LEU A 120 12.99 -7.23 6.75
N VAL A 121 12.10 -6.24 6.65
CA VAL A 121 12.12 -5.06 7.53
C VAL A 121 11.72 -5.43 8.96
N ILE A 122 10.66 -6.23 9.14
CA ILE A 122 10.25 -6.70 10.48
C ILE A 122 11.36 -7.52 11.13
N GLY A 123 12.04 -8.39 10.38
CA GLY A 123 13.15 -9.20 10.88
C GLY A 123 14.31 -8.36 11.42
N GLY A 124 14.46 -7.11 10.96
CA GLY A 124 15.41 -6.15 11.53
C GLY A 124 14.85 -5.30 12.69
N MET A 125 13.55 -5.36 12.97
CA MET A 125 12.89 -4.67 14.10
C MET A 125 12.78 -5.53 15.37
N LEU A 126 12.97 -6.85 15.24
CA LEU A 126 13.00 -7.83 16.34
C LEU A 126 14.43 -7.99 16.86
#